data_AF-A0A969ESD2-F1
#
_entry.id   AF-A0A969ESD2-F1
#
_cell.length_a   1.000
_cell.length_b   1.000
_cell.length_c   1.000
_cell.angle_alpha   90.00
_cell.angle_beta   90.00
_cell.angle_gamma   90.00
#
_symmetry.space_group_name_H-M   'P 1'
#
loop_
_entity.id
_entity.type
_entity.pdbx_description
1 polymer ?
#
loop_
_entity_poly.entity_id
_entity_poly.type
_entity_poly.pdbx_seq_one_letter_code
_entity_poly.pdbx_strand_id
1 'polypeptide(L)' 'MKTPVRVAITGAAGNIGYAMAFRIAAGDMLGPDQPVILH' A
#
# COMPACT_ATOMS: atom_id res chain seq x y z
N MET A 1 -17.22 7.65 -1.52
CA MET A 1 -15.90 6.96 -1.61
C MET A 1 -14.85 7.89 -1.03
N LYS A 2 -13.92 7.37 -0.22
CA LYS A 2 -12.78 8.16 0.29
C LYS A 2 -11.81 8.48 -0.84
N THR A 3 -11.17 9.64 -0.77
CA THR A 3 -10.10 10.02 -1.71
C THR A 3 -8.92 9.05 -1.58
N PRO A 4 -8.35 8.51 -2.67
CA PRO A 4 -7.21 7.62 -2.59
C PRO A 4 -5.96 8.29 -2.00
N VAL A 5 -5.21 7.56 -1.17
CA VAL A 5 -3.92 8.01 -0.63
C VAL A 5 -2.79 7.46 -1.50
N ARG A 6 -1.83 8.31 -1.86
CA ARG A 6 -0.63 7.91 -2.58
C ARG A 6 0.44 7.44 -1.59
N VAL A 7 0.96 6.24 -1.80
CA VAL A 7 1.98 5.63 -0.93
C VAL A 7 3.17 5.27 -1.80
N ALA A 8 4.34 5.82 -1.46
CA ALA A 8 5.60 5.46 -2.11
C ALA A 8 6.30 4.34 -1.34
N ILE A 9 6.72 3.28 -2.03
CA ILE A 9 7.48 2.18 -1.41
C ILE A 9 8.92 2.23 -1.95
N THR A 10 9.84 2.75 -1.15
CA THR A 10 11.27 2.71 -1.50
C THR A 10 11.80 1.28 -1.41
N GLY A 11 12.61 0.85 -2.38
CA GLY A 11 13.13 -0.52 -2.40
C GLY A 11 12.05 -1.58 -2.62
N ALA A 12 10.96 -1.25 -3.34
CA ALA A 12 9.81 -2.13 -3.57
C ALA A 12 10.17 -3.50 -4.18
N ALA A 13 11.27 -3.58 -4.94
CA ALA A 13 11.76 -4.84 -5.53
C ALA A 13 12.47 -5.77 -4.53
N GLY A 14 12.78 -5.30 -3.31
CA GLY A 14 13.34 -6.13 -2.25
C GLY A 14 12.27 -6.99 -1.57
N ASN A 15 12.70 -8.05 -0.87
CA ASN A 15 11.81 -9.01 -0.22
C ASN A 15 10.78 -8.36 0.73
N ILE A 16 11.21 -7.34 1.48
CA ILE A 16 10.33 -6.59 2.39
C ILE A 16 9.30 -5.76 1.61
N GLY A 17 9.75 -5.04 0.58
CA GLY A 17 8.88 -4.25 -0.29
C GLY A 17 7.80 -5.09 -0.96
N TYR A 18 8.20 -6.25 -1.51
CA TYR A 18 7.29 -7.20 -2.14
C TYR A 18 6.22 -7.70 -1.15
N ALA A 19 6.63 -8.15 0.04
CA ALA A 19 5.69 -8.64 1.05
C ALA A 19 4.75 -7.53 1.56
N MET A 20 5.25 -6.31 1.75
CA MET A 20 4.45 -5.18 2.26
C MET A 20 3.42 -4.68 1.24
N ALA A 21 3.73 -4.65 -0.05
CA ALA A 21 2.84 -4.11 -1.08
C ALA A 21 1.44 -4.76 -1.04
N PHE A 22 1.39 -6.08 -0.87
CA PHE A 22 0.12 -6.82 -0.78
C PHE A 22 -0.65 -6.52 0.50
N ARG A 23 0.04 -6.34 1.63
CA ARG A 23 -0.61 -5.98 2.91
C ARG A 23 -1.19 -4.58 2.88
N ILE A 24 -0.46 -3.63 2.29
CA ILE A 24 -0.93 -2.25 2.12
C ILE A 24 -2.17 -2.23 1.20
N ALA A 25 -2.12 -2.97 0.07
CA ALA A 25 -3.25 -3.09 -0.84
C ALA A 25 -4.47 -3.80 -0.20
N ALA A 26 -4.26 -4.71 0.75
CA ALA A 26 -5.32 -5.36 1.52
C ALA A 26 -5.97 -4.45 2.58
N GLY A 27 -5.39 -3.27 2.85
CA GLY A 27 -5.91 -2.32 3.83
C GLY A 27 -5.34 -2.47 5.24
N ASP A 28 -4.34 -3.32 5.46
CA ASP A 28 -3.74 -3.55 6.79
C ASP A 28 -3.10 -2.29 7.40
N MET A 29 -2.71 -1.32 6.57
CA MET A 29 -2.00 -0.11 7.00
C MET A 29 -2.93 1.06 7.32
N LEU A 30 -3.96 1.29 6.49
CA LEU A 30 -4.83 2.48 6.54
C LEU A 30 -6.32 2.13 6.75
N GLY A 31 -6.62 0.84 6.94
CA GLY A 31 -7.97 0.31 7.04
C GLY A 31 -8.54 -0.17 5.69
N PRO A 32 -9.49 -1.13 5.72
CA PRO A 32 -10.03 -1.76 4.51
C PRO A 32 -10.83 -0.80 3.61
N ASP A 33 -11.33 0.31 4.15
CA ASP A 33 -12.16 1.27 3.41
C ASP A 33 -11.35 2.42 2.77
N GLN A 34 -10.02 2.42 2.90
CA GLN A 34 -9.16 3.49 2.39
C GLN A 34 -8.49 3.06 1.08
N PRO A 35 -8.91 3.60 -0.09
CA PRO A 35 -8.23 3.31 -1.35
C PRO A 35 -6.80 3.84 -1.33
N VAL A 36 -5.88 3.12 -2.00
CA VAL A 36 -4.47 3.49 -2.10
C VAL A 36 -3.98 3.42 -3.55
N ILE A 37 -2.97 4.24 -3.86
CA ILE A 37 -2.20 4.19 -5.11
C ILE A 37 -0.75 3.94 -4.70
N LEU A 38 -0.16 2.84 -5.16
CA LEU A 38 1.23 2.49 -4.88
C LEU A 38 2.15 3.03 -5.99
N HIS A 39 3.27 3.63 -5.59
CA HIS A 39 4.33 4.17 -6.45
C HIS A 39 5.67 3.48 -6.16
#